data_AF-A0A1J6WHW6-F1
#
_entry.id   AF-A0A1J6WHW6-F1
#
_cell.length_a   1.000
_cell.length_b   1.000
_cell.length_c   1.000
_cell.angle_alpha   90.00
_cell.angle_beta   90.00
_cell.angle_gamma   90.00
#
_symmetry.space_group_name_H-M   'P 1'
#
loop_
_entity.id
_entity.type
_entity.pdbx_description
1 polymer ?
#
loop_
_entity_poly.entity_id
_entity_poly.type
_entity_poly.pdbx_seq_one_letter_code
_entity_poly.pdbx_strand_id
1 'polypeptide(L)'
;MNDIGINVGFRIIKYYLWQQFFFRSQLREEKARPSYYKISETLKEFETEKFTFQKKHLNDCTFTIFDLETTGFFPEVGDEIISIGAVKIFNGSVQEKETFYKVIDPLQTVSRETKKFTGLRRKDFKHAVKFPVGLKQFLEFAKGTILVAHPASFDINFLQKRVNKWELPSFNPEFIDSFALANALMRRNDCYLDAMVAKFGIRKRTRHHALNDAIMTAELFEELLKLCHLQGVHTVQALHECIEGHN
;
A
#
# COMPACT_ATOMS: atom_id res chain seq x y z
N MET A 1 14.18 14.23 -25.53
CA MET A 1 12.76 14.36 -25.13
C MET A 1 11.76 13.61 -26.04
N ASN A 2 12.18 12.64 -26.88
CA ASN A 2 11.26 11.90 -27.77
C ASN A 2 11.19 10.37 -27.57
N ASP A 3 11.91 9.77 -26.62
CA ASP A 3 11.88 8.32 -26.40
C ASP A 3 10.84 7.84 -25.37
N ILE A 4 10.26 8.76 -24.58
CA ILE A 4 9.34 8.40 -23.50
C ILE A 4 7.93 8.14 -24.05
N GLY A 5 7.47 8.94 -25.04
CA GLY A 5 6.13 8.81 -25.62
C GLY A 5 5.91 7.56 -26.47
N ILE A 6 6.94 7.14 -27.24
CA ILE A 6 6.89 5.94 -28.09
C ILE A 6 6.83 4.67 -27.21
N ASN A 7 7.50 4.68 -26.06
CA ASN A 7 7.57 3.56 -25.14
C ASN A 7 6.25 3.35 -24.36
N VAL A 8 5.56 4.44 -24.00
CA VAL A 8 4.23 4.36 -23.35
C VAL A 8 3.17 3.84 -24.31
N GLY A 9 3.12 4.32 -25.56
CA GLY A 9 2.17 3.84 -26.56
C GLY A 9 2.30 2.34 -26.87
N PHE A 10 3.54 1.85 -26.98
CA PHE A 10 3.80 0.41 -27.19
C PHE A 10 3.47 -0.44 -25.95
N ARG A 11 3.73 0.07 -24.73
CA ARG A 11 3.31 -0.58 -23.47
C ARG A 11 1.79 -0.71 -23.39
N ILE A 12 1.05 0.34 -23.77
CA ILE A 12 -0.42 0.32 -23.83
C ILE A 12 -0.91 -0.73 -24.84
N ILE A 13 -0.40 -0.75 -26.07
CA ILE A 13 -0.84 -1.72 -27.09
C ILE A 13 -0.55 -3.17 -26.66
N LYS A 14 0.65 -3.43 -26.10
CA LYS A 14 1.02 -4.75 -25.56
C LYS A 14 0.13 -5.19 -24.39
N TYR A 15 -0.24 -4.24 -23.52
CA TYR A 15 -1.19 -4.46 -22.42
C TYR A 15 -2.57 -4.88 -22.94
N TYR A 16 -3.12 -4.15 -23.90
CA TYR A 16 -4.46 -4.39 -24.43
C TYR A 16 -4.57 -5.66 -25.30
N LEU A 17 -3.55 -5.98 -26.10
CA LEU A 17 -3.66 -7.08 -27.08
C LEU A 17 -3.27 -8.46 -26.56
N TRP A 18 -2.25 -8.56 -25.70
CA TRP A 18 -1.72 -9.88 -25.26
C TRP A 18 -1.95 -10.14 -23.77
N GLN A 19 -1.67 -9.15 -22.90
CA GLN A 19 -1.84 -9.36 -21.47
C GLN A 19 -3.30 -9.57 -21.08
N GLN A 20 -4.26 -8.88 -21.71
CA GLN A 20 -5.68 -9.09 -21.41
C GLN A 20 -6.15 -10.51 -21.72
N PHE A 21 -5.66 -11.14 -22.78
CA PHE A 21 -6.07 -12.50 -23.14
C PHE A 21 -5.60 -13.53 -22.10
N PHE A 22 -4.31 -13.52 -21.74
CA PHE A 22 -3.78 -14.42 -20.70
C PHE A 22 -4.39 -14.12 -19.32
N PHE A 23 -4.55 -12.83 -19.01
CA PHE A 23 -5.19 -12.41 -17.77
C PHE A 23 -6.63 -12.91 -17.64
N ARG A 24 -7.42 -12.88 -18.71
CA ARG A 24 -8.80 -13.41 -18.70
C ARG A 24 -8.86 -14.90 -18.37
N SER A 25 -7.91 -15.69 -18.88
CA SER A 25 -7.82 -17.11 -18.52
C SER A 25 -7.53 -17.30 -17.04
N GLN A 26 -6.52 -16.58 -16.52
CA GLN A 26 -6.15 -16.64 -15.11
C GLN A 26 -7.28 -16.13 -14.19
N LEU A 27 -7.97 -15.07 -14.58
CA LEU A 27 -9.12 -14.54 -13.85
C LEU A 27 -10.23 -15.59 -13.74
N ARG A 28 -10.57 -16.27 -14.85
CA ARG A 28 -11.57 -17.35 -14.85
C ARG A 28 -11.18 -18.49 -13.91
N GLU A 29 -9.91 -18.89 -13.91
CA GLU A 29 -9.39 -19.91 -13.00
C GLU A 29 -9.46 -19.50 -11.53
N GLU A 30 -9.08 -18.26 -11.20
CA GLU A 30 -9.13 -17.77 -9.82
C GLU A 30 -10.57 -17.58 -9.33
N LYS A 31 -11.49 -17.11 -10.17
CA LYS A 31 -12.94 -17.01 -9.84
C LYS A 31 -13.58 -18.34 -9.46
N ALA A 32 -13.10 -19.44 -10.03
CA ALA A 32 -13.60 -20.78 -9.69
C ALA A 32 -13.11 -21.27 -8.31
N ARG A 33 -12.16 -20.58 -7.67
CA ARG A 33 -11.60 -20.98 -6.38
C ARG A 33 -12.41 -20.38 -5.22
N PRO A 34 -12.65 -21.13 -4.13
CA PRO A 34 -13.28 -20.61 -2.91
C PRO A 34 -12.56 -19.39 -2.31
N SER A 35 -11.23 -19.31 -2.51
CA SER A 35 -10.42 -18.19 -2.04
C SER A 35 -10.82 -16.85 -2.64
N TYR A 36 -11.37 -16.82 -3.86
CA TYR A 36 -11.81 -15.60 -4.52
C TYR A 36 -13.04 -15.00 -3.82
N TYR A 37 -14.02 -15.83 -3.48
CA TYR A 37 -15.21 -15.41 -2.75
C TYR A 37 -14.86 -14.86 -1.37
N LYS A 38 -13.92 -15.50 -0.66
CA LYS A 38 -13.45 -15.01 0.64
C LYS A 38 -12.80 -13.63 0.55
N ILE A 39 -12.03 -13.34 -0.52
CA ILE A 39 -11.50 -11.98 -0.75
C ILE A 39 -12.64 -10.98 -0.92
N SER A 40 -13.64 -11.32 -1.74
CA SER A 40 -14.81 -10.48 -1.95
C SER A 40 -15.55 -10.15 -0.66
N GLU A 41 -15.71 -11.12 0.25
CA GLU A 41 -16.30 -10.90 1.57
C GLU A 41 -15.44 -9.97 2.42
N THR A 42 -14.14 -10.25 2.53
CA THR A 42 -13.22 -9.41 3.33
C THR A 42 -13.18 -7.97 2.81
N LEU A 43 -13.17 -7.73 1.49
CA LEU A 43 -13.20 -6.38 0.93
C LEU A 43 -14.44 -5.57 1.39
N LYS A 44 -15.60 -6.22 1.46
CA LYS A 44 -16.83 -5.58 1.96
C LYS A 44 -16.79 -5.31 3.47
N GLU A 45 -16.11 -6.17 4.24
CA GLU A 45 -15.89 -5.94 5.67
C GLU A 45 -15.11 -4.64 5.89
N PHE A 46 -14.03 -4.39 5.14
CA PHE A 46 -13.25 -3.14 5.24
C PHE A 46 -14.08 -1.88 4.93
N GLU A 47 -14.96 -1.95 3.92
CA GLU A 47 -15.85 -0.84 3.58
C GLU A 47 -16.88 -0.57 4.69
N THR A 48 -17.37 -1.63 5.34
CA THR A 48 -18.33 -1.52 6.45
C THR A 48 -17.65 -1.02 7.74
N GLU A 49 -16.45 -1.53 8.03
CA GLU A 49 -15.66 -1.16 9.22
C GLU A 49 -15.23 0.31 9.18
N LYS A 50 -15.07 0.91 7.99
CA LYS A 50 -14.67 2.30 7.80
C LYS A 50 -15.43 3.29 8.70
N PHE A 51 -16.76 3.17 8.72
CA PHE A 51 -17.63 4.07 9.52
C PHE A 51 -17.48 3.88 11.02
N THR A 52 -16.95 2.73 11.46
CA THR A 52 -16.72 2.46 12.89
C THR A 52 -15.47 3.15 13.43
N PHE A 53 -14.54 3.57 12.56
CA PHE A 53 -13.27 4.18 12.98
C PHE A 53 -13.36 5.70 13.17
N GLN A 54 -14.22 6.40 12.42
CA GLN A 54 -14.20 7.87 12.36
C GLN A 54 -14.25 8.56 13.73
N LYS A 55 -15.06 8.03 14.66
CA LYS A 55 -15.21 8.60 16.02
C LYS A 55 -14.29 7.97 17.06
N LYS A 56 -13.48 6.97 16.69
CA LYS A 56 -12.56 6.34 17.64
C LYS A 56 -11.41 7.28 17.98
N HIS A 57 -10.98 7.21 19.23
CA HIS A 57 -9.76 7.85 19.67
C HIS A 57 -8.56 7.14 19.03
N LEU A 58 -7.52 7.89 18.65
CA LEU A 58 -6.34 7.33 17.97
C LEU A 58 -5.65 6.22 18.79
N ASN A 59 -5.64 6.36 20.12
CA ASN A 59 -5.08 5.34 21.03
C ASN A 59 -5.88 4.02 21.07
N ASP A 60 -7.16 4.04 20.71
CA ASP A 60 -8.01 2.85 20.65
C ASP A 60 -7.95 2.17 19.28
N CYS A 61 -7.24 2.77 18.33
CA CYS A 61 -7.08 2.25 16.99
C CYS A 61 -5.83 1.38 16.90
N THR A 62 -5.95 0.30 16.12
CA THR A 62 -4.80 -0.43 15.59
C THR A 62 -4.60 0.01 14.14
N PHE A 63 -3.34 0.21 13.76
CA PHE A 63 -2.97 0.63 12.41
C PHE A 63 -2.17 -0.46 11.72
N THR A 64 -2.42 -0.69 10.44
CA THR A 64 -1.55 -1.47 9.57
C THR A 64 -0.79 -0.54 8.66
N ILE A 65 0.50 -0.40 8.92
CA ILE A 65 1.39 0.42 8.13
C ILE A 65 1.91 -0.47 7.04
N PHE A 66 1.80 -0.06 5.79
CA PHE A 66 2.19 -0.86 4.65
C PHE A 66 2.84 -0.02 3.56
N ASP A 67 3.57 -0.71 2.68
CA ASP A 67 4.23 -0.17 1.51
C ASP A 67 4.20 -1.23 0.39
N LEU A 68 4.16 -0.74 -0.85
CA LEU A 68 4.17 -1.55 -2.06
C LEU A 68 5.40 -1.27 -2.91
N GLU A 69 6.06 -2.35 -3.35
CA GLU A 69 6.92 -2.25 -4.52
C GLU A 69 6.13 -2.58 -5.77
N THR A 70 6.40 -1.83 -6.84
CA THR A 70 5.68 -1.95 -8.10
C THR A 70 6.64 -2.02 -9.29
N THR A 71 6.12 -2.44 -10.45
CA THR A 71 6.87 -2.42 -11.72
C THR A 71 7.02 -1.04 -12.34
N GLY A 72 6.31 -0.04 -11.82
CA GLY A 72 6.29 1.35 -12.27
C GLY A 72 5.23 2.15 -11.50
N PHE A 73 4.89 3.35 -11.95
CA PHE A 73 4.09 4.29 -11.17
C PHE A 73 2.60 4.33 -11.56
N PHE A 74 2.20 3.66 -12.63
CA PHE A 74 0.89 3.88 -13.25
C PHE A 74 0.09 2.58 -13.38
N PRO A 75 -0.73 2.23 -12.38
CA PRO A 75 -1.52 0.99 -12.42
C PRO A 75 -2.56 0.99 -13.56
N GLU A 76 -2.98 2.17 -14.03
CA GLU A 76 -3.94 2.36 -15.11
C GLU A 76 -3.40 1.90 -16.47
N VAL A 77 -2.08 1.96 -16.67
CA VAL A 77 -1.40 1.50 -17.90
C VAL A 77 -0.68 0.17 -17.71
N GLY A 78 -1.02 -0.55 -16.64
CA GLY A 78 -0.65 -1.95 -16.45
C GLY A 78 0.52 -2.21 -15.53
N ASP A 79 1.03 -1.21 -14.82
CA ASP A 79 2.01 -1.48 -13.75
C ASP A 79 1.36 -2.32 -12.64
N GLU A 80 2.14 -3.26 -12.14
CA GLU A 80 1.72 -4.29 -11.18
C GLU A 80 2.52 -4.20 -9.89
N ILE A 81 1.87 -4.59 -8.79
CA ILE A 81 2.48 -4.81 -7.48
C ILE A 81 3.37 -6.05 -7.54
N ILE A 82 4.59 -5.94 -7.01
CA ILE A 82 5.60 -7.01 -6.98
C ILE A 82 6.04 -7.38 -5.55
N SER A 83 5.79 -6.53 -4.56
CA SER A 83 5.79 -6.97 -3.16
C SER A 83 4.90 -6.11 -2.29
N ILE A 84 4.43 -6.68 -1.20
CA ILE A 84 3.68 -6.01 -0.14
C ILE A 84 4.44 -6.24 1.16
N GLY A 85 4.72 -5.17 1.90
CA GLY A 85 5.29 -5.22 3.23
C GLY A 85 4.39 -4.46 4.20
N ALA A 86 4.21 -4.99 5.41
CA ALA A 86 3.39 -4.33 6.42
C ALA A 86 3.83 -4.67 7.85
N VAL A 87 3.47 -3.79 8.78
CA VAL A 87 3.68 -3.95 10.22
C VAL A 87 2.53 -3.31 10.99
N LYS A 88 2.22 -3.83 12.18
CA LYS A 88 1.19 -3.26 13.05
C LYS A 88 1.73 -2.17 13.95
N ILE A 89 0.90 -1.16 14.20
CA ILE A 89 1.00 -0.30 15.37
C ILE A 89 -0.23 -0.55 16.25
N PHE A 90 0.02 -0.80 17.52
CA PHE A 90 -1.00 -0.99 18.55
C PHE A 90 -0.63 -0.15 19.77
N ASN A 91 -1.61 0.53 20.37
CA ASN A 91 -1.42 1.44 21.50
C ASN A 91 -0.29 2.47 21.27
N GLY A 92 -0.23 3.02 20.05
CA GLY A 92 0.78 4.01 19.67
C GLY A 92 2.22 3.48 19.62
N SER A 93 2.44 2.17 19.53
CA SER A 93 3.79 1.59 19.40
C SER A 93 3.89 0.55 18.29
N VAL A 94 5.03 0.53 17.60
CA VAL A 94 5.34 -0.45 16.55
C VAL A 94 5.44 -1.87 17.13
N GLN A 95 4.73 -2.80 16.53
CA GLN A 95 4.74 -4.22 16.89
C GLN A 95 5.73 -4.97 15.99
N GLU A 96 7.03 -4.93 16.33
CA GLU A 96 8.11 -5.47 15.47
C GLU A 96 7.95 -6.95 15.09
N LYS A 97 7.21 -7.73 15.89
CA LYS A 97 6.96 -9.16 15.64
C LYS A 97 5.72 -9.42 14.77
N GLU A 98 4.86 -8.42 14.61
CA GLU A 98 3.65 -8.49 13.80
C GLU A 98 3.90 -7.86 12.44
N THR A 99 4.66 -8.59 11.62
CA THR A 99 5.03 -8.17 10.25
C THR A 99 4.44 -9.08 9.21
N PHE A 100 4.16 -8.52 8.04
CA PHE A 100 3.74 -9.23 6.84
C PHE A 100 4.66 -8.87 5.68
N TYR A 101 5.08 -9.88 4.92
CA TYR A 101 5.82 -9.66 3.68
C TYR A 101 5.49 -10.74 2.65
N LYS A 102 5.15 -10.32 1.44
CA LYS A 102 4.94 -11.21 0.29
C LYS A 102 5.49 -10.61 -0.98
N VAL A 103 6.24 -11.41 -1.73
CA VAL A 103 6.57 -11.14 -3.13
C VAL A 103 5.39 -11.61 -3.99
N ILE A 104 4.96 -10.75 -4.90
CA ILE A 104 3.83 -10.97 -5.79
C ILE A 104 4.37 -11.25 -7.19
N ASP A 105 3.84 -12.28 -7.84
CA ASP A 105 4.16 -12.63 -9.22
C ASP A 105 3.33 -11.76 -10.18
N PRO A 106 3.96 -10.81 -10.89
CA PRO A 106 3.27 -10.00 -11.89
C PRO A 106 3.07 -10.80 -13.18
N LEU A 107 2.05 -10.45 -13.95
CA LEU A 107 1.81 -11.02 -15.27
C LEU A 107 2.90 -10.59 -16.27
N GLN A 108 3.48 -9.41 -16.04
CA GLN A 108 4.52 -8.85 -16.89
C GLN A 108 5.93 -9.12 -16.37
N THR A 109 6.89 -9.20 -17.29
CA THR A 109 8.30 -9.30 -16.91
C THR A 109 8.74 -8.04 -16.19
N VAL A 110 9.23 -8.20 -14.96
CA VAL A 110 9.87 -7.11 -14.21
C VAL A 110 11.19 -6.71 -14.87
N SER A 111 11.35 -5.41 -15.13
CA SER A 111 12.54 -4.82 -15.76
C SER A 111 13.82 -5.07 -14.93
N ARG A 112 15.00 -4.89 -15.54
CA ARG A 112 16.27 -5.02 -14.80
C ARG A 112 16.45 -3.86 -13.83
N GLU A 113 15.98 -2.70 -14.23
CA GLU A 113 16.02 -1.45 -13.50
C GLU A 113 15.18 -1.57 -12.22
N THR A 114 13.93 -2.03 -12.32
CA THR A 114 13.07 -2.28 -11.16
C THR A 114 13.70 -3.30 -10.22
N LYS A 115 14.23 -4.43 -10.72
CA LYS A 115 14.91 -5.43 -9.89
C LYS A 115 16.13 -4.87 -9.16
N LYS A 116 16.90 -4.01 -9.82
CA LYS A 116 18.07 -3.35 -9.23
C LYS A 116 17.64 -2.37 -8.14
N PHE A 117 16.56 -1.63 -8.40
CA PHE A 117 16.00 -0.64 -7.48
C PHE A 117 15.43 -1.30 -6.22
N THR A 118 14.62 -2.35 -6.37
CA THR A 118 13.94 -3.02 -5.26
C THR A 118 14.74 -4.14 -4.59
N GLY A 119 15.87 -4.51 -5.19
CA GLY A 119 16.68 -5.66 -4.75
C GLY A 119 16.04 -7.04 -5.03
N LEU A 120 14.82 -7.10 -5.58
CA LEU A 120 14.15 -8.36 -5.93
C LEU A 120 14.85 -9.05 -7.10
N ARG A 121 15.19 -10.32 -6.93
CA ARG A 121 15.90 -11.13 -7.93
C ARG A 121 14.94 -12.14 -8.57
N ARG A 122 15.36 -12.69 -9.72
CA ARG A 122 14.60 -13.71 -10.43
C ARG A 122 14.20 -14.91 -9.55
N LYS A 123 15.03 -15.28 -8.57
CA LYS A 123 14.73 -16.39 -7.65
C LYS A 123 13.61 -16.06 -6.65
N ASP A 124 13.46 -14.79 -6.28
CA ASP A 124 12.44 -14.36 -5.33
C ASP A 124 11.04 -14.49 -5.99
N PHE A 125 10.95 -14.23 -7.30
CA PHE A 125 9.73 -14.45 -8.10
C PHE A 125 9.39 -15.94 -8.32
N LYS A 126 10.35 -16.88 -8.22
CA LYS A 126 10.04 -18.31 -8.35
C LYS A 126 9.13 -18.83 -7.23
N HIS A 127 9.16 -18.18 -6.08
CA HIS A 127 8.37 -18.52 -4.90
C HIS A 127 7.29 -17.47 -4.60
N ALA A 128 7.10 -16.52 -5.52
CA ALA A 128 6.11 -15.47 -5.37
C ALA A 128 4.69 -16.05 -5.51
N VAL A 129 3.75 -15.40 -4.83
CA VAL A 129 2.34 -15.75 -4.91
C VAL A 129 1.65 -14.91 -5.98
N LYS A 130 0.59 -15.44 -6.58
CA LYS A 130 -0.28 -14.63 -7.45
C LYS A 130 -0.95 -13.51 -6.65
N PHE A 131 -1.28 -12.41 -7.32
CA PHE A 131 -1.90 -11.24 -6.68
C PHE A 131 -3.12 -11.56 -5.79
N PRO A 132 -4.13 -12.35 -6.21
CA PRO A 132 -5.29 -12.63 -5.35
C PRO A 132 -4.91 -13.32 -4.03
N VAL A 133 -3.92 -14.22 -4.07
CA VAL A 133 -3.43 -14.92 -2.87
C VAL A 133 -2.71 -13.94 -1.94
N GLY A 134 -1.82 -13.10 -2.49
CA GLY A 134 -1.12 -12.08 -1.72
C GLY A 134 -2.06 -11.04 -1.12
N LEU A 135 -3.04 -10.56 -1.91
CA LEU A 135 -4.08 -9.64 -1.46
C LEU A 135 -4.89 -10.25 -0.32
N LYS A 136 -5.35 -11.51 -0.46
CA LYS A 136 -6.08 -12.20 0.60
C LYS A 136 -5.30 -12.22 1.91
N GLN A 137 -4.03 -12.63 1.85
CA GLN A 137 -3.19 -12.74 3.05
C GLN A 137 -2.91 -11.37 3.67
N PHE A 138 -2.75 -10.33 2.84
CA PHE A 138 -2.61 -8.95 3.32
C PHE A 138 -3.90 -8.46 4.00
N LEU A 139 -5.06 -8.67 3.40
CA LEU A 139 -6.35 -8.28 4.00
C LEU A 139 -6.63 -9.05 5.31
N GLU A 140 -6.29 -10.33 5.37
CA GLU A 140 -6.36 -11.13 6.61
C GLU A 140 -5.44 -10.56 7.70
N PHE A 141 -4.21 -10.15 7.33
CA PHE A 141 -3.29 -9.47 8.24
C PHE A 141 -3.85 -8.11 8.69
N ALA A 142 -4.42 -7.33 7.77
CA ALA A 142 -4.88 -5.96 8.01
C ALA A 142 -6.28 -5.83 8.62
N LYS A 143 -7.01 -6.95 8.80
CA LYS A 143 -8.39 -6.96 9.29
C LYS A 143 -8.55 -6.19 10.61
N GLY A 144 -9.61 -5.40 10.74
CA GLY A 144 -9.92 -4.65 11.96
C GLY A 144 -8.98 -3.47 12.24
N THR A 145 -8.24 -2.98 11.24
CA THR A 145 -7.28 -1.89 11.41
C THR A 145 -7.43 -0.80 10.37
N ILE A 146 -6.91 0.38 10.69
CA ILE A 146 -6.81 1.50 9.75
C ILE A 146 -5.53 1.32 8.93
N LEU A 147 -5.62 1.44 7.61
CA LEU A 147 -4.45 1.33 6.74
C LEU A 147 -3.64 2.63 6.74
N VAL A 148 -2.32 2.54 6.72
CA VAL A 148 -1.43 3.72 6.70
C VAL A 148 -0.29 3.46 5.72
N ALA A 149 0.00 4.44 4.85
CA ALA A 149 1.11 4.36 3.89
C ALA A 149 1.69 5.78 3.64
N HIS A 150 2.79 5.86 2.89
CA HIS A 150 3.58 7.09 2.75
C HIS A 150 4.19 7.28 1.34
N PRO A 151 3.50 7.95 0.40
CA PRO A 151 2.13 8.49 0.49
C PRO A 151 1.07 7.41 0.26
N ALA A 152 0.05 7.33 1.11
CA ALA A 152 -0.99 6.31 0.97
C ALA A 152 -1.83 6.45 -0.30
N SER A 153 -1.97 7.66 -0.83
CA SER A 153 -2.62 7.91 -2.12
C SER A 153 -2.03 7.07 -3.27
N PHE A 154 -0.73 6.77 -3.24
CA PHE A 154 -0.09 5.89 -4.22
C PHE A 154 -0.49 4.43 -4.00
N ASP A 155 -0.23 3.88 -2.81
CA ASP A 155 -0.41 2.46 -2.51
C ASP A 155 -1.89 2.03 -2.57
N ILE A 156 -2.79 2.87 -2.03
CA ILE A 156 -4.24 2.64 -2.07
C ILE A 156 -4.74 2.65 -3.51
N ASN A 157 -4.28 3.59 -4.36
CA ASN A 157 -4.65 3.60 -5.78
C ASN A 157 -4.21 2.30 -6.47
N PHE A 158 -2.98 1.84 -6.22
CA PHE A 158 -2.50 0.55 -6.75
C PHE A 158 -3.39 -0.62 -6.34
N LEU A 159 -3.73 -0.73 -5.04
CA LEU A 159 -4.63 -1.79 -4.57
C LEU A 159 -6.01 -1.70 -5.22
N GLN A 160 -6.62 -0.51 -5.26
CA GLN A 160 -7.94 -0.28 -5.85
C GLN A 160 -7.99 -0.65 -7.33
N LYS A 161 -7.04 -0.17 -8.12
CA LYS A 161 -6.98 -0.48 -9.57
C LYS A 161 -6.76 -1.97 -9.81
N ARG A 162 -5.94 -2.62 -9.00
CA ARG A 162 -5.72 -4.07 -9.10
C ARG A 162 -6.97 -4.85 -8.69
N VAL A 163 -7.61 -4.53 -7.58
CA VAL A 163 -8.89 -5.14 -7.16
C VAL A 163 -9.93 -5.05 -8.28
N ASN A 164 -10.12 -3.86 -8.85
CA ASN A 164 -11.04 -3.65 -9.97
C ASN A 164 -10.67 -4.47 -11.21
N LYS A 165 -9.37 -4.51 -11.57
CA LYS A 165 -8.88 -5.31 -12.68
C LYS A 165 -9.18 -6.81 -12.48
N TRP A 166 -9.13 -7.29 -11.25
CA TRP A 166 -9.47 -8.67 -10.89
C TRP A 166 -10.97 -8.91 -10.72
N GLU A 167 -11.84 -7.97 -11.12
CA GLU A 167 -13.31 -8.06 -11.03
C GLU A 167 -13.81 -8.40 -9.62
N LEU A 168 -13.08 -7.95 -8.60
CA LEU A 168 -13.45 -8.03 -7.19
C LEU A 168 -14.28 -6.79 -6.80
N PRO A 169 -15.05 -6.85 -5.68
CA PRO A 169 -15.76 -5.67 -5.16
C PRO A 169 -14.83 -4.48 -4.94
N SER A 170 -15.38 -3.26 -5.04
CA SER A 170 -14.63 -2.03 -4.79
C SER A 170 -13.94 -2.06 -3.41
N PHE A 171 -12.69 -1.62 -3.36
CA PHE A 171 -11.93 -1.53 -2.13
C PHE A 171 -11.88 -0.08 -1.65
N ASN A 172 -12.61 0.24 -0.58
CA ASN A 172 -12.63 1.57 0.01
C ASN A 172 -12.42 1.49 1.53
N PRO A 173 -11.22 1.09 1.99
CA PRO A 173 -10.93 0.98 3.41
C PRO A 173 -10.85 2.36 4.07
N GLU A 174 -10.86 2.38 5.40
CA GLU A 174 -10.32 3.51 6.15
C GLU A 174 -8.79 3.53 6.02
N PHE A 175 -8.24 4.66 5.57
CA PHE A 175 -6.79 4.81 5.43
C PHE A 175 -6.32 6.22 5.80
N ILE A 176 -5.06 6.34 6.18
CA ILE A 176 -4.38 7.60 6.49
C ILE A 176 -3.18 7.75 5.57
N ASP A 177 -3.11 8.88 4.86
CA ASP A 177 -1.92 9.29 4.12
C ASP A 177 -0.95 9.97 5.09
N SER A 178 0.05 9.21 5.56
CA SER A 178 1.03 9.72 6.53
C SER A 178 1.96 10.79 5.94
N PHE A 179 2.11 10.85 4.61
CA PHE A 179 2.83 11.94 3.94
C PHE A 179 2.05 13.25 4.06
N ALA A 180 0.75 13.20 3.76
CA ALA A 180 -0.14 14.35 3.90
C ALA A 180 -0.24 14.79 5.38
N LEU A 181 -0.33 13.84 6.31
CA LEU A 181 -0.33 14.14 7.75
C LEU A 181 0.97 14.81 8.21
N ALA A 182 2.13 14.29 7.81
CA ALA A 182 3.43 14.89 8.15
C ALA A 182 3.55 16.32 7.60
N ASN A 183 3.09 16.54 6.37
CA ASN A 183 3.07 17.87 5.74
C ASN A 183 2.17 18.84 6.51
N ALA A 184 0.97 18.42 6.91
CA ALA A 184 0.03 19.24 7.68
C ALA A 184 0.59 19.61 9.07
N LEU A 185 1.00 18.61 9.85
CA LEU A 185 1.51 18.82 11.22
C LEU A 185 2.78 19.68 11.26
N MET A 186 3.59 19.62 10.21
CA MET A 186 4.86 20.33 10.12
C MET A 186 4.81 21.60 9.25
N ARG A 187 3.69 21.87 8.60
CA ARG A 187 3.48 22.99 7.65
C ARG A 187 4.52 23.01 6.53
N ARG A 188 4.69 21.86 5.86
CA ARG A 188 5.65 21.63 4.76
C ARG A 188 4.97 20.89 3.60
N ASN A 189 5.69 20.72 2.48
CA ASN A 189 5.22 19.99 1.29
C ASN A 189 6.21 18.94 0.79
N ASP A 190 7.26 18.64 1.56
CA ASP A 190 8.39 17.80 1.18
C ASP A 190 8.71 16.74 2.24
N CYS A 191 7.74 16.38 3.07
CA CYS A 191 7.89 15.38 4.14
C CYS A 191 7.99 13.94 3.64
N TYR A 192 8.78 13.68 2.58
CA TYR A 192 9.05 12.34 2.07
C TYR A 192 9.81 11.49 3.09
N LEU A 193 9.66 10.17 2.98
CA LEU A 193 10.17 9.21 3.95
C LEU A 193 11.66 9.40 4.27
N ASP A 194 12.53 9.57 3.26
CA ASP A 194 13.98 9.77 3.51
C ASP A 194 14.29 11.05 4.31
N ALA A 195 13.55 12.14 4.03
CA ALA A 195 13.70 13.40 4.76
C ALA A 195 13.20 13.25 6.21
N MET A 196 12.09 12.54 6.41
CA MET A 196 11.51 12.33 7.73
C MET A 196 12.32 11.33 8.57
N VAL A 197 12.84 10.27 7.95
CA VAL A 197 13.76 9.33 8.62
C VAL A 197 14.97 10.06 9.19
N ALA A 198 15.58 10.95 8.40
CA ALA A 198 16.69 11.77 8.87
C ALA A 198 16.28 12.75 9.97
N LYS A 199 15.13 13.42 9.82
CA LYS A 199 14.64 14.43 10.77
C LYS A 199 14.35 13.85 12.15
N PHE A 200 13.67 12.71 12.21
CA PHE A 200 13.24 12.08 13.46
C PHE A 200 14.29 11.11 14.04
N GLY A 201 15.45 10.97 13.40
CA GLY A 201 16.51 10.06 13.87
C GLY A 201 16.11 8.58 13.79
N ILE A 202 15.22 8.24 12.86
CA ILE A 202 14.71 6.90 12.65
C ILE A 202 15.83 6.01 12.09
N ARG A 203 15.89 4.75 12.53
CA ARG A 203 16.92 3.83 12.05
C ARG A 203 16.75 3.57 10.55
N LYS A 204 17.73 4.05 9.76
CA LYS A 204 17.75 3.82 8.32
C LYS A 204 17.87 2.32 8.01
N ARG A 205 16.95 1.82 7.20
CA ARG A 205 16.95 0.47 6.63
C ARG A 205 17.17 0.56 5.12
N THR A 206 17.39 -0.58 4.48
CA THR A 206 17.50 -0.63 3.01
C THR A 206 16.19 -0.16 2.39
N ARG A 207 16.27 0.97 1.66
CA ARG A 207 15.16 1.56 0.91
C ARG A 207 14.74 0.66 -0.25
N HIS A 208 13.50 0.85 -0.72
CA HIS A 208 12.91 0.10 -1.83
C HIS A 208 12.82 -1.40 -1.51
N HIS A 209 12.47 -1.68 -0.27
CA HIS A 209 12.07 -2.99 0.18
C HIS A 209 10.82 -2.81 1.02
N ALA A 210 9.68 -3.24 0.48
CA ALA A 210 8.36 -2.94 1.06
C ALA A 210 8.25 -3.13 2.58
N LEU A 211 8.81 -4.20 3.15
CA LEU A 211 8.75 -4.37 4.62
C LEU A 211 9.64 -3.38 5.38
N ASN A 212 10.81 -3.05 4.85
CA ASN A 212 11.70 -2.09 5.52
C ASN A 212 11.10 -0.69 5.49
N ASP A 213 10.48 -0.34 4.37
CA ASP A 213 9.85 0.94 4.14
C ASP A 213 8.58 1.08 4.99
N ALA A 214 7.78 0.01 5.10
CA ALA A 214 6.67 -0.06 6.07
C ALA A 214 7.15 0.11 7.53
N ILE A 215 8.27 -0.51 7.92
CA ILE A 215 8.80 -0.38 9.29
C ILE A 215 9.29 1.06 9.55
N MET A 216 10.04 1.67 8.64
CA MET A 216 10.47 3.06 8.78
C MET A 216 9.28 4.01 8.80
N THR A 217 8.26 3.73 7.99
CA THR A 217 6.99 4.48 7.98
C THR A 217 6.24 4.31 9.30
N ALA A 218 6.31 3.14 9.93
CA ALA A 218 5.66 2.91 11.22
C ALA A 218 6.34 3.68 12.35
N GLU A 219 7.68 3.66 12.39
CA GLU A 219 8.46 4.48 13.32
C GLU A 219 8.18 5.98 13.12
N LEU A 220 8.04 6.42 11.86
CA LEU A 220 7.61 7.78 11.55
C LEU A 220 6.18 8.05 12.04
N PHE A 221 5.24 7.17 11.73
CA PHE A 221 3.84 7.37 12.08
C PHE A 221 3.62 7.40 13.60
N GLU A 222 4.41 6.66 14.38
CA GLU A 222 4.44 6.77 15.83
C GLU A 222 4.81 8.20 16.29
N GLU A 223 5.84 8.82 15.68
CA GLU A 223 6.18 10.23 15.96
C GLU A 223 5.08 11.20 15.53
N LEU A 224 4.42 10.94 14.39
CA LEU A 224 3.29 11.75 13.94
C LEU A 224 2.09 11.65 14.90
N LEU A 225 1.80 10.47 15.45
CA LEU A 225 0.75 10.30 16.46
C LEU A 225 1.05 11.10 17.75
N LYS A 226 2.31 11.14 18.18
CA LYS A 226 2.75 11.99 19.31
C LYS A 226 2.51 13.47 19.00
N LEU A 227 2.85 13.92 17.78
CA LEU A 227 2.59 15.29 17.34
C LEU A 227 1.09 15.61 17.25
N CYS A 228 0.25 14.69 16.76
CA CYS A 228 -1.20 14.81 16.78
C CYS A 228 -1.70 15.07 18.20
N HIS A 229 -1.26 14.27 19.17
CA HIS A 229 -1.65 14.43 20.56
C HIS A 229 -1.26 15.81 21.11
N LEU A 230 -0.04 16.29 20.83
CA LEU A 230 0.41 17.62 21.26
C LEU A 230 -0.39 18.77 20.63
N GLN A 231 -0.95 18.56 19.43
CA GLN A 231 -1.77 19.55 18.72
C GLN A 231 -3.28 19.39 18.97
N GLY A 232 -3.69 18.53 19.92
CA GLY A 232 -5.11 18.30 20.26
C GLY A 232 -5.88 17.44 19.25
N VAL A 233 -5.17 16.78 18.33
CA VAL A 233 -5.74 15.85 17.35
C VAL A 233 -5.82 14.46 17.98
N HIS A 234 -7.01 14.04 18.37
CA HIS A 234 -7.22 12.87 19.21
C HIS A 234 -8.09 11.77 18.57
N THR A 235 -8.84 12.09 17.52
CA THR A 235 -9.73 11.14 16.84
C THR A 235 -9.31 10.96 15.39
N VAL A 236 -9.76 9.86 14.78
CA VAL A 236 -9.54 9.60 13.34
C VAL A 236 -10.14 10.73 12.49
N GLN A 237 -11.34 11.19 12.83
CA GLN A 237 -11.97 12.32 12.15
C GLN A 237 -11.12 13.61 12.26
N ALA A 238 -10.65 13.98 13.45
CA ALA A 238 -9.83 15.18 13.62
C ALA A 238 -8.50 15.08 12.86
N LEU A 239 -7.97 13.86 12.71
CA LEU A 239 -6.77 13.61 11.91
C LEU A 239 -7.02 13.90 10.43
N HIS A 240 -8.15 13.46 9.87
CA HIS A 240 -8.54 13.80 8.50
C HIS A 240 -8.76 15.30 8.31
N GLU A 241 -9.48 15.94 9.24
CA GLU A 241 -9.68 17.40 9.22
C GLU A 241 -8.35 18.17 9.24
N CYS A 242 -7.36 17.67 9.99
CA CYS A 242 -6.00 18.23 10.01
C CYS A 242 -5.30 18.13 8.65
N ILE A 243 -5.43 16.99 7.96
CA ILE A 243 -4.88 16.78 6.62
C ILE A 243 -5.59 17.70 5.61
N GLU A 244 -6.92 17.73 5.64
CA GLU A 244 -7.75 18.51 4.71
C GLU A 244 -7.52 20.02 4.85
N GLY A 245 -7.35 20.52 6.08
CA GLY A 245 -7.13 21.94 6.34
C GLY A 245 -5.77 22.49 5.87
N HIS A 246 -4.82 21.62 5.49
CA HIS A 246 -3.51 22.02 4.94
C HIS A 246 -3.47 22.01 3.40
N ASN A 247 -4.36 21.25 2.75
CA ASN A 247 -4.44 21.14 1.28
C ASN A 247 -5.19 22.32 0.66
#